data_AF-A0A1Q7NK61-F1
#
_entry.id   AF-A0A1Q7NK61-F1
#
_cell.length_a   1.000
_cell.length_b   1.000
_cell.length_c   1.000
_cell.angle_alpha   90.00
_cell.angle_beta   90.00
_cell.angle_gamma   90.00
#
_symmetry.space_group_name_H-M   'P 1'
#
loop_
_entity.id
_entity.type
_entity.pdbx_description
1 polymer ?
#
loop_
_entity_poly.entity_id
_entity_poly.type
_entity_poly.pdbx_seq_one_letter_code
_entity_poly.pdbx_strand_id
1 'polypeptide(L)'
;MAAAGNSGAEGKHSIPPANSPSVITVGGYDDKNDLDPSTIDLYHSNFGPTADGTVKPEIIAPAMWVAAPILPGTELYEKAETLSRVLAVPDYELGKLGRELAAKLQIPDQILRAGAATTRAFLESVLSEQKIIAAHYQHVDGTSFAAPIVTSIVAQMIEANPKLTPAGIKNILISTAHRIAHASVLRQGYGVVDARQAVSLAKTDTHQWQAIVGGPPRVEDGKVLFFFYGDQAKSVSLAGEFNGWDSNKTRLQKDEQGMWRTAIAAPPPGLYHYKFVVNGEWWLEDPTNGMKAPDGYGGLNSVLIIK
;
A
#
# COMPACT_ATOMS: atom_id res chain seq x y z
N MET A 1 -3.60 -6.98 -7.86
CA MET A 1 -2.63 -6.41 -6.88
C MET A 1 -1.29 -7.08 -7.10
N ALA A 2 -0.18 -6.37 -6.85
CA ALA A 2 1.15 -6.98 -6.79
C ALA A 2 1.97 -6.36 -5.65
N ALA A 3 2.80 -7.17 -5.00
CA ALA A 3 3.76 -6.72 -4.01
C ALA A 3 4.85 -5.87 -4.66
N ALA A 4 5.25 -4.77 -4.04
CA ALA A 4 6.28 -3.88 -4.59
C ALA A 4 7.66 -4.56 -4.70
N GLY A 5 7.97 -5.50 -3.80
CA GLY A 5 9.30 -6.09 -3.62
C GLY A 5 9.97 -5.57 -2.35
N ASN A 6 10.99 -6.28 -1.84
CA ASN A 6 11.57 -6.06 -0.50
C ASN A 6 13.08 -5.75 -0.56
N SER A 7 13.58 -5.06 -1.57
CA SER A 7 15.01 -4.71 -1.68
C SER A 7 15.35 -3.38 -1.03
N GLY A 8 14.40 -2.44 -0.93
CA GLY A 8 14.50 -1.20 -0.14
C GLY A 8 15.56 -0.18 -0.54
N ALA A 9 16.43 -0.48 -1.49
CA ALA A 9 17.52 0.40 -1.90
C ALA A 9 17.08 1.41 -2.96
N GLU A 10 17.66 2.61 -2.89
CA GLU A 10 17.47 3.65 -3.90
C GLU A 10 17.88 3.12 -5.29
N GLY A 11 17.06 3.38 -6.31
CA GLY A 11 17.22 2.79 -7.65
C GLY A 11 16.73 1.34 -7.79
N LYS A 12 16.21 0.71 -6.72
CA LYS A 12 15.47 -0.57 -6.82
C LYS A 12 13.99 -0.30 -7.01
N HIS A 13 13.58 -0.27 -8.26
CA HIS A 13 12.20 -0.09 -8.67
C HIS A 13 11.42 -1.41 -8.61
N SER A 14 10.09 -1.33 -8.59
CA SER A 14 9.23 -2.50 -8.75
C SER A 14 9.51 -3.14 -10.12
N ILE A 15 9.62 -4.46 -10.15
CA ILE A 15 9.88 -5.26 -11.37
C ILE A 15 8.62 -6.03 -11.77
N PRO A 16 8.54 -6.62 -12.97
CA PRO A 16 7.39 -7.42 -13.37
C PRO A 16 7.01 -8.49 -12.32
N PRO A 17 5.71 -8.66 -12.02
CA PRO A 17 4.56 -7.97 -12.60
C PRO A 17 4.20 -6.61 -11.94
N ALA A 18 4.89 -6.22 -10.87
CA ALA A 18 4.59 -5.04 -10.05
C ALA A 18 4.92 -3.70 -10.72
N ASN A 19 5.64 -3.69 -11.84
CA ASN A 19 5.88 -2.48 -12.62
C ASN A 19 4.73 -2.13 -13.58
N SER A 20 3.76 -3.03 -13.78
CA SER A 20 2.71 -2.82 -14.78
C SER A 20 1.82 -1.61 -14.44
N PRO A 21 1.52 -0.72 -15.41
CA PRO A 21 0.61 0.42 -15.20
C PRO A 21 -0.81 -0.01 -14.79
N SER A 22 -1.28 -1.17 -15.27
CA SER A 22 -2.62 -1.69 -14.98
C SER A 22 -2.74 -2.36 -13.62
N VAL A 23 -1.61 -2.63 -12.95
CA VAL A 23 -1.57 -3.24 -11.63
C VAL A 23 -1.54 -2.15 -10.56
N ILE A 24 -2.25 -2.37 -9.46
CA ILE A 24 -2.04 -1.61 -8.23
C ILE A 24 -0.92 -2.30 -7.46
N THR A 25 0.18 -1.58 -7.27
CA THR A 25 1.38 -2.05 -6.62
C THR A 25 1.37 -1.60 -5.16
N VAL A 26 1.58 -2.56 -4.27
CA VAL A 26 1.42 -2.41 -2.83
C VAL A 26 2.78 -2.47 -2.15
N GLY A 27 3.19 -1.35 -1.58
CA GLY A 27 4.32 -1.28 -0.67
C GLY A 27 3.91 -1.59 0.78
N GLY A 28 4.84 -1.40 1.70
CA GLY A 28 4.70 -1.79 3.08
C GLY A 28 5.00 -0.68 4.10
N TYR A 29 4.42 -0.80 5.29
CA TYR A 29 4.84 -0.08 6.49
C TYR A 29 4.95 -1.01 7.71
N ASP A 30 5.64 -0.52 8.73
CA ASP A 30 5.74 -1.09 10.07
C ASP A 30 5.01 -0.13 11.03
N ASP A 31 3.95 -0.61 11.67
CA ASP A 31 3.21 0.13 12.69
C ASP A 31 3.78 -0.05 14.10
N LYS A 32 4.83 -0.86 14.26
CA LYS A 32 5.46 -1.17 15.55
C LYS A 32 4.48 -1.75 16.56
N ASN A 33 3.36 -2.31 16.10
CA ASN A 33 2.24 -2.76 16.93
C ASN A 33 1.72 -1.63 17.85
N ASP A 34 1.75 -0.39 17.37
CA ASP A 34 1.19 0.79 18.01
C ASP A 34 -0.03 1.30 17.22
N LEU A 35 -1.01 1.87 17.94
CA LEU A 35 -2.19 2.49 17.33
C LEU A 35 -1.94 3.95 16.94
N ASP A 36 -0.84 4.56 17.38
CA ASP A 36 -0.44 5.93 17.03
C ASP A 36 0.13 5.99 15.60
N PRO A 37 -0.57 6.62 14.63
CA PRO A 37 -0.12 6.72 13.24
C PRO A 37 1.19 7.50 13.07
N SER A 38 1.58 8.33 14.05
CA SER A 38 2.82 9.10 14.00
C SER A 38 4.07 8.22 14.16
N THR A 39 3.90 7.01 14.70
CA THR A 39 4.99 6.05 14.94
C THR A 39 5.31 5.17 13.73
N ILE A 40 4.46 5.21 12.70
CA ILE A 40 4.57 4.38 11.50
C ILE A 40 5.86 4.70 10.75
N ASP A 41 6.61 3.64 10.43
CA ASP A 41 7.79 3.68 9.57
C ASP A 41 7.54 2.96 8.25
N LEU A 42 8.18 3.42 7.18
CA LEU A 42 8.08 2.75 5.90
C LEU A 42 8.90 1.46 5.88
N TYR A 43 8.27 0.37 5.46
CA TYR A 43 8.97 -0.87 5.16
C TYR A 43 9.95 -0.65 4.00
N HIS A 44 10.97 -1.50 3.90
CA HIS A 44 12.01 -1.47 2.88
C HIS A 44 11.49 -2.01 1.52
N SER A 45 10.37 -1.44 1.06
CA SER A 45 9.74 -1.73 -0.22
C SER A 45 10.60 -1.23 -1.37
N ASN A 46 10.56 -1.88 -2.53
CA ASN A 46 11.04 -1.26 -3.78
C ASN A 46 10.16 -0.07 -4.13
N PHE A 47 10.75 0.97 -4.74
CA PHE A 47 10.02 2.20 -5.03
C PHE A 47 10.64 3.01 -6.20
N GLY A 48 9.90 4.01 -6.64
CA GLY A 48 10.34 4.97 -7.66
C GLY A 48 9.83 4.66 -9.07
N PRO A 49 10.32 5.40 -10.08
CA PRO A 49 9.87 5.28 -11.46
C PRO A 49 10.30 3.94 -12.07
N THR A 50 9.38 3.28 -12.75
CA THR A 50 9.65 2.09 -13.58
C THR A 50 10.29 2.50 -14.91
N ALA A 51 10.68 1.52 -15.74
CA ALA A 51 11.31 1.78 -17.04
C ALA A 51 10.44 2.63 -18.00
N ASP A 52 9.12 2.55 -17.85
CA ASP A 52 8.11 3.35 -18.56
C ASP A 52 7.79 4.70 -17.88
N GLY A 53 8.46 5.03 -16.77
CA GLY A 53 8.31 6.29 -16.03
C GLY A 53 7.18 6.30 -15.00
N THR A 54 6.42 5.22 -14.86
CA THR A 54 5.34 5.09 -13.86
C THR A 54 5.94 4.97 -12.45
N VAL A 55 5.52 5.82 -11.52
CA VAL A 55 5.98 5.72 -10.13
C VAL A 55 5.19 4.64 -9.38
N LYS A 56 5.94 3.76 -8.69
CA LYS A 56 5.43 2.68 -7.83
C LYS A 56 6.10 2.74 -6.45
N PRO A 57 5.48 2.22 -5.37
CA PRO A 57 4.12 1.68 -5.30
C PRO A 57 3.06 2.79 -5.35
N GLU A 58 1.81 2.44 -5.65
CA GLU A 58 0.70 3.39 -5.54
C GLU A 58 0.23 3.58 -4.10
N ILE A 59 0.20 2.51 -3.30
CA ILE A 59 -0.31 2.56 -1.92
C ILE A 59 0.51 1.64 -1.03
N ILE A 60 0.38 1.81 0.28
CA ILE A 60 1.04 0.98 1.28
C ILE A 60 0.03 0.36 2.27
N ALA A 61 0.39 -0.80 2.80
CA ALA A 61 -0.37 -1.57 3.79
C ALA A 61 0.59 -2.20 4.81
N PRO A 62 0.12 -2.77 5.94
CA PRO A 62 0.99 -3.43 6.91
C PRO A 62 1.87 -4.50 6.25
N ALA A 63 3.17 -4.46 6.56
CA ALA A 63 4.16 -5.35 5.94
C ALA A 63 5.24 -5.86 6.90
N MET A 64 5.16 -5.52 8.19
CA MET A 64 6.11 -5.98 9.19
C MET A 64 5.33 -6.37 10.43
N TRP A 65 5.78 -7.45 11.09
CA TRP A 65 5.07 -8.01 12.25
C TRP A 65 3.59 -8.36 11.97
N VAL A 66 3.27 -8.79 10.75
CA VAL A 66 1.90 -9.17 10.39
C VAL A 66 1.62 -10.57 10.92
N ALA A 67 0.53 -10.78 11.67
CA ALA A 67 0.13 -12.12 12.09
C ALA A 67 -0.38 -12.94 10.89
N ALA A 68 0.21 -14.10 10.64
CA ALA A 68 -0.14 -14.99 9.54
C ALA A 68 -0.10 -16.47 9.98
N PRO A 69 -0.90 -17.34 9.32
CA PRO A 69 -0.91 -18.75 9.64
C PRO A 69 0.44 -19.40 9.30
N ILE A 70 0.86 -20.35 10.14
CA ILE A 70 1.99 -21.24 9.84
C ILE A 70 1.46 -22.38 8.98
N LEU A 71 2.16 -22.71 7.89
CA LEU A 71 1.76 -23.78 6.99
C LEU A 71 1.80 -25.15 7.71
N PRO A 72 0.67 -25.89 7.80
CA PRO A 72 0.65 -27.21 8.44
C PRO A 72 1.63 -28.20 7.80
N GLY A 73 2.18 -29.09 8.63
CA GLY A 73 3.14 -30.12 8.18
C GLY A 73 4.57 -29.62 7.93
N THR A 74 4.86 -28.35 8.20
CA THR A 74 6.23 -27.81 8.17
C THR A 74 6.95 -28.04 9.51
N GLU A 75 8.28 -28.04 9.50
CA GLU A 75 9.09 -28.11 10.73
C GLU A 75 8.75 -26.98 11.70
N LEU A 76 8.49 -25.78 11.18
CA LEU A 76 8.09 -24.63 11.98
C LEU A 76 6.73 -24.85 12.66
N TYR A 77 5.76 -25.42 11.94
CA TYR A 77 4.45 -25.76 12.51
C TYR A 77 4.59 -26.77 13.65
N GLU A 78 5.32 -27.86 13.41
CA GLU A 78 5.59 -28.90 14.42
C GLU A 78 6.29 -28.33 15.67
N LYS A 79 7.23 -27.41 15.45
CA LYS A 79 7.93 -26.70 16.52
C LYS A 79 6.98 -25.78 17.28
N ALA A 80 6.14 -25.01 16.59
CA ALA A 80 5.17 -24.10 17.20
C ALA A 80 4.12 -24.84 18.05
N GLU A 81 3.58 -25.96 17.55
CA GLU A 81 2.67 -26.82 18.33
C GLU A 81 3.36 -27.38 19.58
N THR A 82 4.60 -27.86 19.42
CA THR A 82 5.36 -28.42 20.55
C THR A 82 5.65 -27.34 21.60
N LEU A 83 6.13 -26.17 21.18
CA LEU A 83 6.37 -25.03 22.08
C LEU A 83 5.10 -24.60 22.82
N SER A 84 3.98 -24.49 22.10
CA SER A 84 2.70 -24.09 22.70
C SER A 84 2.23 -25.09 23.75
N ARG A 85 2.39 -26.40 23.49
CA ARG A 85 2.05 -27.46 24.44
C ARG A 85 2.93 -27.39 25.69
N VAL A 86 4.23 -27.19 25.53
CA VAL A 86 5.17 -27.13 26.66
C VAL A 86 4.96 -25.87 27.50
N LEU A 87 4.67 -24.74 26.88
CA LEU A 87 4.43 -23.48 27.60
C LEU A 87 3.07 -23.46 28.31
N ALA A 88 2.10 -24.25 27.86
CA ALA A 88 0.80 -24.36 28.51
C ALA A 88 0.81 -25.16 29.82
N VAL A 89 1.83 -26.00 30.07
CA VAL A 89 1.89 -26.79 31.32
C VAL A 89 2.41 -25.94 32.49
N PRO A 90 1.97 -26.21 33.73
CA PRO A 90 2.51 -25.55 34.91
C PRO A 90 3.97 -25.97 35.17
N ASP A 91 4.71 -25.13 35.91
CA ASP A 91 6.15 -25.28 36.13
C ASP A 91 6.57 -26.63 36.75
N TYR A 92 5.71 -27.25 37.57
CA TYR A 92 5.98 -28.56 38.16
C TYR A 92 5.95 -29.71 37.13
N GLU A 93 5.22 -29.56 36.02
CA GLU A 93 5.21 -30.51 34.89
C GLU A 93 6.27 -30.19 33.84
N LEU A 94 6.63 -28.90 33.72
CA LEU A 94 7.58 -28.39 32.73
C LEU A 94 8.94 -29.10 32.80
N GLY A 95 9.41 -29.45 33.99
CA GLY A 95 10.69 -30.16 34.15
C GLY A 95 10.70 -31.56 33.52
N LYS A 96 9.58 -32.29 33.57
CA LYS A 96 9.46 -33.62 32.94
C LYS A 96 9.28 -33.47 31.43
N LEU A 97 8.29 -32.69 31.03
CA LEU A 97 7.94 -32.53 29.62
C LEU A 97 9.05 -31.83 28.82
N GLY A 98 9.73 -30.85 29.43
CA GLY A 98 10.88 -30.19 28.85
C GLY A 98 12.06 -31.13 28.58
N ARG A 99 12.31 -32.12 29.46
CA ARG A 99 13.32 -33.16 29.22
C ARG A 99 12.92 -34.11 28.09
N GLU A 100 11.65 -34.52 28.05
CA GLU A 100 11.13 -35.39 26.98
C GLU A 100 11.24 -34.73 25.59
N LEU A 101 11.08 -33.42 25.52
CA LEU A 101 11.08 -32.65 24.27
C LEU A 101 12.38 -31.87 24.03
N ALA A 102 13.40 -32.05 24.88
CA ALA A 102 14.65 -31.29 24.85
C ALA A 102 15.34 -31.37 23.48
N ALA A 103 15.42 -32.57 22.91
CA ALA A 103 16.03 -32.78 21.60
C ALA A 103 15.23 -32.12 20.46
N LYS A 104 13.89 -32.22 20.49
CA LYS A 104 13.00 -31.62 19.46
C LYS A 104 13.05 -30.09 19.49
N LEU A 105 13.12 -29.51 20.69
CA LEU A 105 13.13 -28.07 20.91
C LEU A 105 14.53 -27.46 21.03
N GLN A 106 15.59 -28.28 20.92
CA GLN A 106 16.98 -27.88 21.06
C GLN A 106 17.27 -27.14 22.39
N ILE A 107 16.68 -27.62 23.48
CA ILE A 107 16.87 -27.03 24.82
C ILE A 107 18.22 -27.46 25.36
N PRO A 108 19.14 -26.54 25.74
CA PRO A 108 20.41 -26.91 26.33
C PRO A 108 20.24 -27.58 27.71
N ASP A 109 21.01 -28.62 27.98
CA ASP A 109 20.98 -29.34 29.27
C ASP A 109 21.17 -28.43 30.49
N GLN A 110 21.99 -27.38 30.35
CA GLN A 110 22.22 -26.39 31.40
C GLN A 110 20.93 -25.64 31.76
N ILE A 111 20.09 -25.32 30.77
CA ILE A 111 18.81 -24.63 30.97
C ILE A 111 17.83 -25.55 31.72
N LEU A 112 17.76 -26.83 31.34
CA LEU A 112 16.91 -27.82 32.02
C LEU A 112 17.32 -28.02 33.49
N ARG A 113 18.62 -27.99 33.79
CA ARG A 113 19.14 -28.11 35.16
C ARG A 113 18.91 -26.85 36.00
N ALA A 114 18.80 -25.68 35.36
CA ALA A 114 18.55 -24.41 36.04
C ALA A 114 17.10 -24.23 36.50
N GLY A 115 16.20 -25.16 36.18
CA GLY A 115 14.82 -25.21 36.69
C GLY A 115 13.77 -24.71 35.70
N ALA A 116 12.50 -24.83 36.13
CA ALA A 116 11.33 -24.58 35.29
C ALA A 116 11.22 -23.13 34.80
N ALA A 117 11.45 -22.14 35.69
CA ALA A 117 11.41 -20.73 35.32
C ALA A 117 12.43 -20.38 34.22
N THR A 118 13.67 -20.85 34.35
CA THR A 118 14.73 -20.65 33.34
C THR A 118 14.40 -21.37 32.03
N THR A 119 13.82 -22.57 32.11
CA THR A 119 13.36 -23.31 30.93
C THR A 119 12.24 -22.56 30.22
N ARG A 120 11.27 -22.03 30.95
CA ARG A 120 10.17 -21.23 30.40
C ARG A 120 10.69 -19.98 29.68
N ALA A 121 11.55 -19.21 30.34
CA ALA A 121 12.14 -18.01 29.74
C ALA A 121 12.91 -18.32 28.44
N PHE A 122 13.64 -19.44 28.40
CA PHE A 122 14.30 -19.91 27.18
C PHE A 122 13.29 -20.26 26.07
N LEU A 123 12.22 -20.98 26.39
CA LEU A 123 11.20 -21.34 25.40
C LEU A 123 10.44 -20.11 24.87
N GLU A 124 10.18 -19.12 25.74
CA GLU A 124 9.63 -17.82 25.37
C GLU A 124 10.59 -17.03 24.46
N SER A 125 11.90 -17.09 24.71
CA SER A 125 12.89 -16.48 23.82
C SER A 125 12.88 -17.14 22.44
N VAL A 126 12.76 -18.48 22.37
CA VAL A 126 12.62 -19.20 21.11
C VAL A 126 11.35 -18.79 20.35
N LEU A 127 10.22 -18.59 21.03
CA LEU A 127 9.00 -18.05 20.38
C LEU A 127 9.27 -16.69 19.76
N SER A 128 9.86 -15.78 20.55
CA SER A 128 10.15 -14.41 20.09
C SER A 128 11.12 -14.37 18.92
N GLU A 129 12.22 -15.12 18.99
CA GLU A 129 13.24 -15.20 17.94
C GLU A 129 12.69 -15.77 16.63
N GLN A 130 11.81 -16.77 16.73
CA GLN A 130 11.15 -17.40 15.58
C GLN A 130 9.86 -16.70 15.16
N LYS A 131 9.54 -15.56 15.79
CA LYS A 131 8.31 -14.81 15.53
C LYS A 131 7.02 -15.62 15.73
N ILE A 132 7.02 -16.68 16.53
CA ILE A 132 5.85 -17.52 16.76
C ILE A 132 4.93 -16.83 17.78
N ILE A 133 3.65 -16.70 17.42
CA ILE A 133 2.59 -16.10 18.26
C ILE A 133 1.87 -17.19 19.03
N ALA A 134 1.49 -18.26 18.32
CA ALA A 134 0.75 -19.39 18.83
C ALA A 134 1.03 -20.61 17.95
N ALA A 135 0.51 -21.77 18.35
CA ALA A 135 0.69 -23.04 17.64
C ALA A 135 0.52 -22.93 16.11
N HIS A 136 -0.45 -22.14 15.65
CA HIS A 136 -0.81 -22.03 14.23
C HIS A 136 -0.50 -20.65 13.62
N TYR A 137 0.11 -19.72 14.36
CA TYR A 137 0.33 -18.35 13.92
C TYR A 137 1.74 -17.84 14.23
N GLN A 138 2.29 -17.08 13.30
CA GLN A 138 3.58 -16.39 13.42
C GLN A 138 3.45 -14.95 12.92
N HIS A 139 4.38 -14.09 13.28
CA HIS A 139 4.59 -12.82 12.61
C HIS A 139 5.43 -13.02 11.35
N VAL A 140 5.04 -12.33 10.28
CA VAL A 140 5.73 -12.34 8.99
C VAL A 140 5.98 -10.92 8.52
N ASP A 141 7.00 -10.78 7.67
CA ASP A 141 7.36 -9.51 7.06
C ASP A 141 7.41 -9.63 5.54
N GLY A 142 7.11 -8.55 4.84
CA GLY A 142 7.21 -8.44 3.39
C GLY A 142 6.01 -7.79 2.75
N THR A 143 6.25 -7.10 1.64
CA THR A 143 5.19 -6.61 0.75
C THR A 143 4.32 -7.74 0.18
N SER A 144 4.82 -8.98 0.21
CA SER A 144 4.05 -10.21 -0.08
C SER A 144 2.84 -10.40 0.85
N PHE A 145 2.87 -9.83 2.07
CA PHE A 145 1.75 -9.85 3.01
C PHE A 145 0.90 -8.57 2.95
N ALA A 146 1.49 -7.45 2.56
CA ALA A 146 0.77 -6.21 2.28
C ALA A 146 -0.20 -6.35 1.09
N ALA A 147 0.23 -6.99 0.00
CA ALA A 147 -0.58 -7.18 -1.20
C ALA A 147 -1.91 -7.94 -0.96
N PRO A 148 -1.95 -9.09 -0.24
CA PRO A 148 -3.20 -9.77 0.08
C PRO A 148 -4.09 -8.99 1.06
N ILE A 149 -3.53 -8.15 1.95
CA ILE A 149 -4.33 -7.24 2.78
C ILE A 149 -5.12 -6.27 1.90
N VAL A 150 -4.47 -5.60 0.94
CA VAL A 150 -5.19 -4.72 0.01
C VAL A 150 -6.16 -5.50 -0.88
N THR A 151 -5.81 -6.73 -1.26
CA THR A 151 -6.69 -7.60 -2.05
C THR A 151 -7.99 -7.92 -1.29
N SER A 152 -7.93 -8.14 0.03
CA SER A 152 -9.13 -8.39 0.84
C SER A 152 -10.03 -7.16 0.96
N ILE A 153 -9.46 -5.95 0.98
CA ILE A 153 -10.22 -4.69 0.92
C ILE A 153 -10.95 -4.61 -0.42
N VAL A 154 -10.27 -4.92 -1.53
CA VAL A 154 -10.91 -4.93 -2.85
C VAL A 154 -12.01 -5.98 -2.96
N ALA A 155 -11.84 -7.16 -2.36
CA ALA A 155 -12.90 -8.16 -2.30
C ALA A 155 -14.15 -7.60 -1.59
N GLN A 156 -13.98 -6.90 -0.47
CA GLN A 156 -15.09 -6.23 0.24
C GLN A 156 -15.70 -5.09 -0.59
N MET A 157 -14.89 -4.33 -1.33
CA MET A 157 -15.41 -3.29 -2.25
C MET A 157 -16.27 -3.91 -3.34
N ILE A 158 -15.84 -5.01 -3.95
CA ILE A 158 -16.59 -5.74 -5.00
C ILE A 158 -17.86 -6.37 -4.41
N GLU A 159 -17.79 -6.93 -3.20
CA GLU A 159 -18.97 -7.43 -2.50
C GLU A 159 -20.00 -6.31 -2.25
N ALA A 160 -19.53 -5.14 -1.80
CA ALA A 160 -20.39 -3.98 -1.58
C ALA A 160 -20.96 -3.41 -2.88
N ASN A 161 -20.21 -3.49 -3.98
CA ASN A 161 -20.63 -3.02 -5.30
C ASN A 161 -20.01 -3.84 -6.45
N PRO A 162 -20.74 -4.86 -6.95
CA PRO A 162 -20.25 -5.74 -8.02
C PRO A 162 -20.05 -5.06 -9.39
N LYS A 163 -20.48 -3.80 -9.55
CA LYS A 163 -20.34 -3.05 -10.81
C LYS A 163 -19.02 -2.29 -10.91
N LEU A 164 -18.23 -2.26 -9.84
CA LEU A 164 -16.95 -1.55 -9.84
C LEU A 164 -15.99 -2.11 -10.88
N THR A 165 -15.39 -1.23 -11.66
CA THR A 165 -14.33 -1.58 -12.61
C THR A 165 -12.97 -1.51 -11.92
N PRO A 166 -11.92 -2.14 -12.48
CA PRO A 166 -10.55 -2.01 -11.95
C PRO A 166 -10.09 -0.55 -11.80
N ALA A 167 -10.50 0.34 -12.71
CA ALA A 167 -10.20 1.76 -12.64
C ALA A 167 -10.91 2.44 -11.46
N GLY A 168 -12.20 2.16 -11.27
CA GLY A 168 -12.97 2.66 -10.12
C GLY A 168 -12.39 2.18 -8.79
N ILE A 169 -12.01 0.90 -8.70
CA ILE A 169 -11.33 0.34 -7.53
C ILE A 169 -10.01 1.06 -7.24
N LYS A 170 -9.16 1.23 -8.26
CA LYS A 170 -7.88 1.95 -8.14
C LYS A 170 -8.10 3.38 -7.64
N ASN A 171 -9.05 4.08 -8.25
CA ASN A 171 -9.36 5.45 -7.90
C ASN A 171 -9.85 5.59 -6.46
N ILE A 172 -10.80 4.74 -6.04
CA ILE A 172 -11.32 4.74 -4.66
C ILE A 172 -10.17 4.52 -3.67
N LEU A 173 -9.37 3.46 -3.85
CA LEU A 173 -8.25 3.15 -2.96
C LEU A 173 -7.26 4.30 -2.83
N ILE A 174 -6.90 4.95 -3.95
CA ILE A 174 -5.97 6.07 -3.97
C ILE A 174 -6.58 7.31 -3.30
N SER A 175 -7.84 7.63 -3.62
CA SER A 175 -8.52 8.82 -3.11
C SER A 175 -8.80 8.79 -1.61
N THR A 176 -8.90 7.59 -1.03
CA THR A 176 -9.12 7.38 0.40
C THR A 176 -7.84 7.07 1.17
N ALA A 177 -6.68 6.99 0.51
CA ALA A 177 -5.41 6.71 1.17
C ALA A 177 -4.88 7.94 1.92
N HIS A 178 -4.16 7.71 3.03
CA HIS A 178 -3.61 8.78 3.86
C HIS A 178 -2.09 8.75 3.84
N ARG A 179 -1.47 9.87 3.45
CA ARG A 179 -0.02 10.01 3.49
C ARG A 179 0.49 10.13 4.92
N ILE A 180 1.60 9.46 5.19
CA ILE A 180 2.43 9.65 6.37
C ILE A 180 3.26 10.92 6.15
N ALA A 181 3.05 11.93 6.98
CA ALA A 181 3.56 13.29 6.75
C ALA A 181 5.09 13.37 6.66
N HIS A 182 5.81 12.60 7.46
CA HIS A 182 7.28 12.57 7.49
C HIS A 182 7.91 11.60 6.50
N ALA A 183 7.11 10.90 5.69
CA ALA A 183 7.59 9.84 4.82
C ALA A 183 7.74 10.29 3.36
N SER A 184 8.71 9.71 2.64
CA SER A 184 8.93 10.02 1.23
C SER A 184 7.73 9.63 0.37
N VAL A 185 7.15 10.60 -0.36
CA VAL A 185 6.05 10.37 -1.31
C VAL A 185 6.37 9.36 -2.42
N LEU A 186 7.64 9.25 -2.81
CA LEU A 186 8.05 8.23 -3.78
C LEU A 186 8.00 6.82 -3.21
N ARG A 187 8.19 6.66 -1.89
CA ARG A 187 8.17 5.35 -1.22
C ARG A 187 6.77 4.92 -0.81
N GLN A 188 5.93 5.86 -0.39
CA GLN A 188 4.57 5.59 0.09
C GLN A 188 3.47 5.71 -0.99
N GLY A 189 3.77 6.37 -2.11
CA GLY A 189 2.79 6.70 -3.13
C GLY A 189 1.70 7.64 -2.62
N TYR A 190 0.44 7.20 -2.71
CA TYR A 190 -0.73 7.88 -2.17
C TYR A 190 -0.94 7.61 -0.67
N GLY A 191 -0.17 6.70 -0.08
CA GLY A 191 -0.11 6.48 1.37
C GLY A 191 -0.83 5.21 1.83
N VAL A 192 -1.14 5.19 3.12
CA VAL A 192 -1.76 4.08 3.85
C VAL A 192 -3.19 3.89 3.38
N VAL A 193 -3.53 2.66 2.97
CA VAL A 193 -4.89 2.30 2.58
C VAL A 193 -5.87 2.48 3.75
N ASP A 194 -7.04 3.08 3.48
CA ASP A 194 -8.16 3.15 4.42
C ASP A 194 -9.28 2.21 3.98
N ALA A 195 -9.36 1.05 4.62
CA ALA A 195 -10.35 0.03 4.29
C ALA A 195 -11.80 0.51 4.48
N ARG A 196 -12.06 1.26 5.55
CA ARG A 196 -13.42 1.70 5.91
C ARG A 196 -13.92 2.71 4.89
N GLN A 197 -13.11 3.74 4.59
CA GLN A 197 -13.50 4.76 3.62
C GLN A 197 -13.59 4.17 2.22
N ALA A 198 -12.67 3.30 1.82
CA ALA A 198 -12.70 2.64 0.51
C ALA A 198 -14.00 1.83 0.31
N VAL A 199 -14.38 0.97 1.27
CA VAL A 199 -15.61 0.16 1.17
C VAL A 199 -16.87 1.02 1.26
N SER A 200 -16.87 2.07 2.09
CA SER A 200 -18.00 3.00 2.19
C SER A 200 -18.23 3.77 0.88
N LEU A 201 -17.15 4.25 0.25
CA LEU A 201 -17.24 4.94 -1.04
C LEU A 201 -17.66 3.97 -2.14
N ALA A 202 -17.07 2.77 -2.19
CA ALA A 202 -17.47 1.70 -3.11
C ALA A 202 -18.97 1.40 -3.08
N LYS A 203 -19.57 1.30 -1.89
CA LYS A 203 -21.00 1.02 -1.71
C LYS A 203 -21.92 2.08 -2.33
N THR A 204 -21.48 3.34 -2.35
CA THR A 204 -22.27 4.49 -2.82
C THR A 204 -21.89 4.93 -4.23
N ASP A 205 -20.88 4.30 -4.83
CA ASP A 205 -20.43 4.58 -6.18
C ASP A 205 -21.48 4.16 -7.22
N THR A 206 -21.98 5.14 -7.96
CA THR A 206 -22.99 4.93 -9.03
C THR A 206 -22.42 5.20 -10.43
N HIS A 207 -21.12 5.45 -10.52
CA HIS A 207 -20.47 5.93 -11.73
C HIS A 207 -20.33 4.85 -12.79
N GLN A 208 -20.46 5.27 -14.04
CA GLN A 208 -20.09 4.45 -15.18
C GLN A 208 -18.62 4.71 -15.52
N TRP A 209 -17.74 3.96 -14.88
CA TRP A 209 -16.31 3.98 -15.15
C TRP A 209 -16.02 3.39 -16.55
N GLN A 210 -16.29 4.14 -17.61
CA GLN A 210 -15.89 3.74 -18.95
C GLN A 210 -14.36 3.76 -19.03
N ALA A 211 -13.77 2.69 -19.58
CA ALA A 211 -12.32 2.52 -19.68
C ALA A 211 -11.60 3.67 -20.42
N ILE A 212 -12.34 4.44 -21.23
CA ILE A 212 -11.83 5.56 -22.03
C ILE A 212 -11.92 6.90 -21.29
N VAL A 213 -12.73 7.06 -20.24
CA VAL A 213 -13.05 8.37 -19.65
C VAL A 213 -12.25 8.68 -18.37
N GLY A 214 -11.68 7.67 -17.71
CA GLY A 214 -10.92 7.83 -16.45
C GLY A 214 -9.41 7.56 -16.56
N GLY A 215 -8.83 7.72 -17.74
CA GLY A 215 -7.40 7.46 -18.00
C GLY A 215 -6.52 8.70 -17.86
N PRO A 216 -5.18 8.52 -17.95
CA PRO A 216 -4.24 9.64 -17.96
C PRO A 216 -4.53 10.63 -19.10
N PRO A 217 -4.00 11.86 -19.02
CA PRO A 217 -4.21 12.85 -20.06
C PRO A 217 -3.75 12.34 -21.42
N ARG A 218 -4.53 12.63 -22.47
CA ARG A 218 -4.25 12.17 -23.84
C ARG A 218 -4.40 13.30 -24.84
N VAL A 219 -3.66 13.18 -25.95
CA VAL A 219 -3.76 14.10 -27.08
C VAL A 219 -4.83 13.59 -28.06
N GLU A 220 -5.78 14.46 -28.40
CA GLU A 220 -6.86 14.19 -29.35
C GLU A 220 -7.17 15.49 -30.13
N ASP A 221 -7.17 15.43 -31.46
CA ASP A 221 -7.44 16.57 -32.35
C ASP A 221 -6.69 17.87 -32.00
N GLY A 222 -5.38 17.74 -31.70
CA GLY A 222 -4.51 18.88 -31.36
C GLY A 222 -4.77 19.49 -29.97
N LYS A 223 -5.54 18.80 -29.12
CA LYS A 223 -5.81 19.19 -27.73
C LYS A 223 -5.36 18.12 -26.76
N VAL A 224 -4.99 18.52 -25.54
CA VAL A 224 -4.77 17.59 -24.43
C VAL A 224 -6.02 17.55 -23.58
N LEU A 225 -6.62 16.37 -23.46
CA LEU A 225 -7.78 16.11 -22.63
C LEU A 225 -7.31 15.72 -21.23
N PHE A 226 -7.87 16.35 -20.21
CA PHE A 226 -7.64 16.04 -18.80
C PHE A 226 -8.94 15.61 -18.15
N PHE A 227 -8.83 14.63 -17.25
CA PHE A 227 -9.93 14.07 -16.49
C PHE A 227 -9.57 14.05 -15.01
N PHE A 228 -10.53 14.34 -14.15
CA PHE A 228 -10.37 14.24 -12.71
C PHE A 228 -11.68 13.77 -12.09
N TYR A 229 -11.61 12.74 -11.27
CA TYR A 229 -12.78 12.25 -10.55
C TYR A 229 -12.87 12.90 -9.17
N GLY A 230 -14.04 13.48 -8.85
CA GLY A 230 -14.25 14.12 -7.55
C GLY A 230 -15.68 14.60 -7.36
N ASP A 231 -16.55 13.72 -6.88
CA ASP A 231 -17.98 14.04 -6.69
C ASP A 231 -18.21 15.13 -5.65
N GLN A 232 -17.38 15.15 -4.61
CA GLN A 232 -17.49 16.12 -3.52
C GLN A 232 -16.77 17.44 -3.84
N ALA A 233 -16.05 17.51 -4.97
CA ALA A 233 -15.46 18.76 -5.42
C ALA A 233 -16.56 19.74 -5.85
N LYS A 234 -16.39 21.01 -5.47
CA LYS A 234 -17.21 22.15 -5.88
C LYS A 234 -16.60 22.85 -7.09
N SER A 235 -15.27 22.82 -7.20
CA SER A 235 -14.53 23.30 -8.36
C SER A 235 -13.26 22.49 -8.55
N VAL A 236 -12.85 22.33 -9.81
CA VAL A 236 -11.55 21.75 -10.15
C VAL A 236 -10.94 22.62 -11.25
N SER A 237 -9.68 23.00 -11.06
CA SER A 237 -8.86 23.71 -12.04
C SER A 237 -7.61 22.92 -12.38
N LEU A 238 -7.05 23.18 -13.55
CA LEU A 238 -5.77 22.65 -14.00
C LEU A 238 -4.70 23.75 -13.89
N ALA A 239 -3.58 23.44 -13.23
CA ALA A 239 -2.44 24.32 -13.12
C ALA A 239 -1.17 23.56 -13.52
N GLY A 240 -0.36 24.16 -14.39
CA GLY A 240 0.89 23.55 -14.83
C GLY A 240 1.75 24.51 -15.64
N GLU A 241 2.90 24.03 -16.10
CA GLU A 241 3.87 24.86 -16.83
C GLU A 241 3.25 25.51 -18.09
N PHE A 242 2.35 24.80 -18.78
CA PHE A 242 1.64 25.29 -19.98
C PHE A 242 0.69 26.47 -19.73
N ASN A 243 0.31 26.76 -18.49
CA ASN A 243 -0.49 27.96 -18.15
C ASN A 243 0.20 28.87 -17.12
N GLY A 244 1.47 28.61 -16.82
CA GLY A 244 2.26 29.34 -15.83
C GLY A 244 1.81 29.09 -14.38
N TRP A 245 1.32 27.89 -14.09
CA TRP A 245 0.82 27.48 -12.77
C TRP A 245 -0.36 28.31 -12.24
N ASP A 246 -1.10 29.00 -13.12
CA ASP A 246 -2.24 29.83 -12.74
C ASP A 246 -3.54 29.01 -12.74
N SER A 247 -4.03 28.70 -11.53
CA SER A 247 -5.24 27.91 -11.30
C SER A 247 -6.54 28.61 -11.72
N ASN A 248 -6.49 29.90 -12.09
CA ASN A 248 -7.66 30.63 -12.57
C ASN A 248 -7.85 30.51 -14.09
N LYS A 249 -6.79 30.12 -14.84
CA LYS A 249 -6.83 30.11 -16.31
C LYS A 249 -7.56 28.92 -16.92
N THR A 250 -7.53 27.77 -16.25
CA THR A 250 -8.04 26.52 -16.83
C THR A 250 -8.97 25.82 -15.85
N ARG A 251 -10.28 26.11 -15.91
CA ARG A 251 -11.30 25.41 -15.11
C ARG A 251 -11.75 24.13 -15.81
N LEU A 252 -12.02 23.09 -15.02
CA LEU A 252 -12.68 21.87 -15.50
C LEU A 252 -14.19 22.01 -15.36
N GLN A 253 -14.92 21.30 -16.21
CA GLN A 253 -16.37 21.18 -16.19
C GLN A 253 -16.75 19.80 -15.66
N LYS A 254 -17.64 19.76 -14.67
CA LYS A 254 -18.20 18.52 -14.13
C LYS A 254 -19.34 18.04 -15.03
N ASP A 255 -19.36 16.75 -15.35
CA ASP A 255 -20.51 16.13 -16.01
C ASP A 255 -21.51 15.51 -15.02
N GLU A 256 -22.59 14.93 -15.55
CA GLU A 256 -23.66 14.30 -14.77
C GLU A 256 -23.18 13.08 -13.96
N GLN A 257 -22.01 12.53 -14.29
CA GLN A 257 -21.38 11.39 -13.66
C GLN A 257 -20.25 11.81 -12.73
N GLY A 258 -20.19 13.09 -12.33
CA GLY A 258 -19.21 13.57 -11.37
C GLY A 258 -17.77 13.67 -11.88
N MET A 259 -17.55 13.38 -13.17
CA MET A 259 -16.25 13.47 -13.81
C MET A 259 -15.99 14.92 -14.24
N TRP A 260 -14.84 15.44 -13.82
CA TRP A 260 -14.35 16.75 -14.24
C TRP A 260 -13.49 16.59 -15.49
N ARG A 261 -13.75 17.43 -16.50
CA ARG A 261 -12.99 17.41 -17.75
C ARG A 261 -12.61 18.80 -18.22
N THR A 262 -11.46 18.89 -18.89
CA THR A 262 -11.08 20.07 -19.66
C THR A 262 -10.21 19.67 -20.83
N ALA A 263 -10.08 20.58 -21.79
CA ALA A 263 -9.21 20.43 -22.94
C ALA A 263 -8.39 21.71 -23.10
N ILE A 264 -7.08 21.58 -23.26
CA ILE A 264 -6.20 22.69 -23.63
C ILE A 264 -5.64 22.44 -25.03
N ALA A 265 -5.26 23.50 -25.74
CA ALA A 265 -4.44 23.32 -26.94
C ALA A 265 -3.15 22.58 -26.58
N ALA A 266 -2.75 21.60 -27.40
CA ALA A 266 -1.52 20.88 -27.15
C ALA A 266 -0.32 21.85 -27.17
N PRO A 267 0.47 21.92 -26.08
CA PRO A 267 1.68 22.73 -26.10
C PRO A 267 2.71 22.09 -27.06
N PRO A 268 3.80 22.80 -27.41
CA PRO A 268 4.88 22.23 -28.19
C PRO A 268 5.41 20.91 -27.60
N PRO A 269 6.04 20.04 -28.39
CA PRO A 269 6.67 18.83 -27.87
C PRO A 269 7.60 19.13 -26.71
N GLY A 270 7.48 18.36 -25.62
CA GLY A 270 8.17 18.64 -24.38
C GLY A 270 7.63 17.86 -23.18
N LEU A 271 8.31 18.04 -22.05
CA LEU A 271 7.90 17.52 -20.75
C LEU A 271 7.29 18.68 -19.96
N TYR A 272 6.10 18.44 -19.41
CA TYR A 272 5.34 19.43 -18.64
C TYR A 272 4.91 18.90 -17.28
N HIS A 273 5.05 19.70 -16.23
CA HIS A 273 4.51 19.41 -14.90
C HIS A 273 3.13 20.07 -14.71
N TYR A 274 2.23 19.35 -14.03
CA TYR A 274 0.90 19.88 -13.69
C TYR A 274 0.31 19.22 -12.43
N LYS A 275 -0.71 19.89 -11.89
CA LYS A 275 -1.58 19.44 -10.80
C LYS A 275 -3.02 19.89 -11.06
N PHE A 276 -3.95 19.23 -10.39
CA PHE A 276 -5.31 19.71 -10.21
C PHE A 276 -5.40 20.57 -8.94
N VAL A 277 -6.20 21.64 -9.01
CA VAL A 277 -6.50 22.51 -7.87
C VAL A 277 -7.98 22.36 -7.57
N VAL A 278 -8.30 21.64 -6.49
CA VAL A 278 -9.65 21.31 -6.06
C VAL A 278 -10.11 22.32 -5.02
N ASN A 279 -11.32 22.87 -5.20
CA ASN A 279 -11.93 23.88 -4.33
C ASN A 279 -11.07 25.14 -4.11
N GLY A 280 -10.09 25.40 -4.97
CA GLY A 280 -9.15 26.53 -4.86
C GLY A 280 -8.03 26.37 -3.83
N GLU A 281 -8.05 25.30 -3.03
CA GLU A 281 -7.14 25.11 -1.89
C GLU A 281 -6.26 23.87 -2.04
N TRP A 282 -6.81 22.79 -2.61
CA TRP A 282 -6.18 21.47 -2.57
C TRP A 282 -5.45 21.18 -3.88
N TRP A 283 -4.12 21.13 -3.81
CA TRP A 283 -3.25 20.85 -4.96
C TRP A 283 -2.93 19.36 -5.03
N LEU A 284 -3.58 18.67 -5.96
CA LEU A 284 -3.50 17.22 -6.10
C LEU A 284 -2.80 16.84 -7.41
N GLU A 285 -1.89 15.87 -7.33
CA GLU A 285 -1.46 15.15 -8.52
C GLU A 285 -2.63 14.37 -9.14
N ASP A 286 -2.57 14.13 -10.46
CA ASP A 286 -3.56 13.36 -11.21
C ASP A 286 -3.53 11.88 -10.80
N PRO A 287 -4.55 11.34 -10.13
CA PRO A 287 -4.56 9.94 -9.68
C PRO A 287 -4.41 8.92 -10.81
N THR A 288 -4.78 9.31 -12.04
CA THR A 288 -4.81 8.44 -13.23
C THR A 288 -3.48 8.43 -13.99
N ASN A 289 -2.63 9.43 -13.78
CA ASN A 289 -1.33 9.54 -14.44
C ASN A 289 -0.21 8.97 -13.57
N GLY A 290 0.32 7.81 -13.98
CA GLY A 290 1.42 7.14 -13.30
C GLY A 290 2.76 7.87 -13.35
N MET A 291 3.00 8.74 -14.33
CA MET A 291 4.25 9.49 -14.43
C MET A 291 4.24 10.67 -13.48
N LYS A 292 5.15 10.64 -12.50
CA LYS A 292 5.23 11.62 -11.41
C LYS A 292 6.67 12.10 -11.20
N ALA A 293 6.80 13.32 -10.69
CA ALA A 293 8.06 13.88 -10.22
C ALA A 293 7.86 14.57 -8.86
N PRO A 294 8.84 14.56 -7.94
CA PRO A 294 8.77 15.35 -6.72
C PRO A 294 8.49 16.83 -7.02
N ASP A 295 7.61 17.46 -6.25
CA ASP A 295 7.29 18.88 -6.41
C ASP A 295 8.19 19.82 -5.58
N GLY A 296 9.07 19.25 -4.75
CA GLY A 296 9.96 20.01 -3.86
C GLY A 296 9.33 20.43 -2.52
N TYR A 297 8.03 20.18 -2.31
CA TYR A 297 7.27 20.56 -1.11
C TYR A 297 6.70 19.35 -0.37
N GLY A 298 7.26 18.16 -0.60
CA GLY A 298 6.79 16.92 0.02
C GLY A 298 5.59 16.29 -0.71
N GLY A 299 5.27 16.73 -1.92
CA GLY A 299 4.26 16.13 -2.80
C GLY A 299 4.83 15.71 -4.15
N LEU A 300 3.92 15.39 -5.08
CA LEU A 300 4.27 15.01 -6.46
C LEU A 300 3.59 15.96 -7.46
N ASN A 301 4.32 16.31 -8.51
CA ASN A 301 3.75 16.80 -9.76
C ASN A 301 3.40 15.62 -10.66
N SER A 302 2.36 15.79 -11.47
CA SER A 302 2.08 14.88 -12.58
C SER A 302 2.86 15.31 -13.80
N VAL A 303 3.42 14.33 -14.52
CA VAL A 303 4.26 14.58 -15.69
C VAL A 303 3.47 14.28 -16.95
N LEU A 304 3.37 15.28 -17.83
CA LEU A 304 2.78 15.20 -19.16
C LEU A 304 3.91 15.22 -20.19
N ILE A 305 3.95 14.24 -21.09
CA ILE A 305 4.90 14.20 -22.19
C ILE A 305 4.13 14.41 -23.49
N ILE A 306 4.47 15.49 -24.21
CA ILE A 306 3.98 15.74 -25.57
C ILE A 306 5.08 15.36 -26.56
N LYS A 307 4.74 14.51 -27.52
CA LYS A 307 5.64 14.01 -28.57
C LYS A 307 5.48 14.79 -29.87
#